data_AF-G0QHQ0-F1
#
_entry.id   AF-G0QHQ0-F1
#
_cell.length_a   1.000
_cell.length_b   1.000
_cell.length_c   1.000
_cell.angle_alpha   90.00
_cell.angle_beta   90.00
_cell.angle_gamma   90.00
#
_symmetry.space_group_name_H-M   'P 1'
#
loop_
_entity.id
_entity.type
_entity.pdbx_description
1 polymer ?
#
loop_
_entity_poly.entity_id
_entity_poly.type
_entity_poly.pdbx_seq_one_letter_code
_entity_poly.pdbx_strand_id
1 'polypeptide(L)'
;MSNGFFDTEVVMGVAQAEKDKVKVSSRAEKAAVENGLNLGEIIDQICEELDGEGGGHNVAAGAKIPQENKEDFIQKLNQEVSEELA
;
A
#
# COMPACT_ATOMS: atom_id res chain seq x y z
N MET A 1 -8.17 -20.15 3.84
CA MET A 1 -7.87 -18.81 4.38
C MET A 1 -6.38 -18.76 4.63
N SER A 2 -5.73 -17.69 4.18
CA SER A 2 -4.30 -17.47 4.42
C SER A 2 -4.20 -16.37 5.48
N ASN A 3 -3.56 -16.68 6.60
CA ASN A 3 -3.43 -15.77 7.74
C ASN A 3 -1.96 -15.59 8.08
N GLY A 4 -1.59 -14.43 8.62
CA GLY A 4 -0.25 -14.14 9.11
C GLY A 4 -0.32 -13.24 10.34
N PHE A 5 0.72 -13.30 11.17
CA PHE A 5 0.97 -12.36 12.25
C PHE A 5 2.24 -11.58 11.89
N PHE A 6 2.16 -10.26 11.96
CA PHE A 6 3.22 -9.37 11.52
C PHE A 6 3.47 -8.34 12.63
N ASP A 7 4.73 -8.19 13.02
CA ASP A 7 5.20 -7.20 13.99
C ASP A 7 6.00 -6.15 13.21
N THR A 8 5.29 -5.19 12.62
CA THR A 8 5.84 -4.18 11.70
C THR A 8 4.96 -2.94 11.68
N GLU A 9 5.55 -1.79 11.35
CA GLU A 9 4.88 -0.49 11.30
C GLU A 9 3.81 -0.42 10.21
N VAL A 10 4.03 -1.09 9.08
CA VAL A 10 3.08 -1.14 7.97
C VAL A 10 2.94 -2.57 7.46
N VAL A 11 1.70 -3.04 7.37
CA VAL A 11 1.36 -4.32 6.75
C VAL A 11 0.56 -4.09 5.47
N MET A 12 0.95 -4.80 4.41
CA MET A 12 0.25 -4.81 3.13
C MET A 12 -0.15 -6.24 2.75
N GLY A 13 -1.37 -6.39 2.26
CA GLY A 13 -1.86 -7.61 1.63
C GLY A 13 -2.21 -7.38 0.18
N VAL A 14 -1.82 -8.33 -0.69
CA VAL A 14 -2.19 -8.35 -2.11
C VAL A 14 -3.05 -9.58 -2.38
N ALA A 15 -4.12 -9.41 -3.14
CA ALA A 15 -4.97 -10.50 -3.59
C ALA A 15 -5.38 -10.31 -5.05
N GLN A 16 -5.64 -11.43 -5.74
CA GLN A 16 -6.23 -11.39 -7.08
C GLN A 16 -7.56 -10.63 -7.05
N ALA A 17 -7.77 -9.76 -8.03
CA ALA A 17 -9.04 -9.09 -8.28
C ALA A 17 -9.63 -9.58 -9.62
N GLU A 18 -10.53 -8.79 -10.22
CA GLU A 18 -11.12 -9.06 -11.53
C GLU A 18 -10.11 -8.78 -12.66
N LYS A 19 -10.19 -9.55 -13.76
CA LYS A 19 -9.53 -9.29 -15.07
C LYS A 19 -8.14 -8.64 -14.99
N ASP A 20 -7.09 -9.45 -14.83
CA ASP A 20 -5.68 -9.02 -14.85
C ASP A 20 -5.35 -7.86 -13.90
N LYS A 21 -6.17 -7.64 -12.86
CA LYS A 21 -5.90 -6.70 -11.77
C LYS A 21 -5.68 -7.44 -10.45
N VAL A 22 -4.96 -6.78 -9.56
CA VAL A 22 -4.84 -7.16 -8.15
C VAL A 22 -5.40 -6.05 -7.27
N LYS A 23 -5.88 -6.43 -6.09
CA LYS A 23 -6.26 -5.50 -5.04
C LYS A 23 -5.21 -5.51 -3.94
N VAL A 24 -4.92 -4.33 -3.43
CA VAL A 24 -3.98 -4.07 -2.35
C VAL A 24 -4.74 -3.45 -1.18
N SER A 25 -4.44 -3.91 0.03
CA SER A 25 -4.90 -3.28 1.26
C SER A 25 -3.71 -3.12 2.19
N SER A 26 -3.51 -1.90 2.69
CA SER A 26 -2.43 -1.56 3.61
C SER A 26 -2.97 -0.98 4.92
N ARG A 27 -2.23 -1.21 6.01
CA ARG A 27 -2.53 -0.72 7.35
C ARG A 27 -1.23 -0.28 8.02
N ALA A 28 -1.27 0.85 8.72
CA ALA A 28 -0.17 1.34 9.51
C ALA A 28 -0.48 1.24 11.01
N GLU A 29 0.56 1.13 11.83
CA GLU A 29 0.49 1.34 13.26
C GLU A 29 0.24 2.83 13.57
N LYS A 30 -0.44 3.10 14.68
CA LYS A 30 -0.73 4.46 15.15
C LYS A 30 0.53 5.31 15.33
N ALA A 31 1.62 4.73 15.85
CA ALA A 31 2.87 5.45 16.06
C ALA A 31 3.48 5.95 14.74
N ALA A 32 3.45 5.15 13.68
CA ALA A 32 3.92 5.54 12.35
C ALA A 32 3.13 6.74 11.80
N VAL A 33 1.80 6.70 11.93
CA VAL A 33 0.92 7.82 11.53
C VAL A 33 1.18 9.08 12.36
N GLU A 34 1.39 8.93 13.66
CA GLU A 34 1.76 10.05 14.55
C GLU A 34 3.12 10.67 14.21
N ASN A 35 4.01 9.89 13.60
CA ASN A 35 5.31 10.35 13.09
C ASN A 35 5.24 10.97 11.69
N GLY A 36 4.05 11.05 11.08
CA GLY A 36 3.84 11.73 9.80
C GLY A 36 3.43 10.83 8.64
N LEU A 37 3.44 9.50 8.82
CA LEU A 37 3.11 8.56 7.75
C LEU A 37 1.67 8.76 7.24
N ASN A 38 1.50 8.90 5.92
CA ASN A 38 0.18 8.95 5.29
C ASN A 38 0.03 7.94 4.13
N LEU A 39 -0.45 6.73 4.45
CA LEU A 39 -0.67 5.70 3.43
C LEU A 39 -1.68 6.09 2.34
N GLY A 40 -2.64 6.96 2.65
CA GLY A 40 -3.64 7.41 1.69
C GLY A 40 -2.99 8.21 0.55
N GLU A 41 -2.14 9.17 0.92
CA GLU A 41 -1.42 10.03 -0.02
C GLU A 41 -0.36 9.24 -0.79
N ILE A 42 0.45 8.42 -0.11
CA ILE A 42 1.47 7.57 -0.76
C ILE A 42 0.82 6.66 -1.83
N ILE A 43 -0.24 5.94 -1.47
CA ILE A 43 -0.86 4.98 -2.39
C ILE A 43 -1.53 5.68 -3.57
N ASP A 44 -2.11 6.86 -3.35
CA ASP A 44 -2.71 7.66 -4.43
C ASP A 44 -1.64 8.05 -5.47
N GLN A 45 -0.50 8.60 -5.00
CA GLN A 45 0.63 8.98 -5.85
C GLN A 45 1.20 7.80 -6.65
N ILE A 46 1.40 6.65 -6.01
CA ILE A 46 1.89 5.45 -6.70
C ILE A 46 0.89 4.99 -7.78
N CYS A 47 -0.41 5.07 -7.51
CA CYS A 47 -1.44 4.67 -8.47
C CYS A 47 -1.49 5.61 -9.69
N GLU A 48 -1.22 6.91 -9.54
CA GLU A 48 -1.10 7.84 -10.66
C GLU A 48 0.00 7.41 -11.65
N GLU A 49 1.09 6.79 -11.18
CA GLU A 49 2.19 6.32 -12.03
C GLU A 49 1.93 4.95 -12.67
N LEU A 50 1.15 4.08 -12.02
CA LEU A 50 1.01 2.66 -12.39
C LEU A 50 -0.32 2.30 -13.08
N ASP A 51 -1.04 3.30 -13.60
CA ASP A 51 -2.39 3.15 -14.20
C ASP A 51 -3.36 2.43 -13.23
N GLY A 52 -3.26 2.80 -11.96
CA GLY A 52 -4.01 2.24 -10.84
C GLY A 52 -5.10 3.17 -10.33
N GLU A 53 -5.96 2.64 -9.47
CA GLU A 53 -6.89 3.42 -8.65
C GLU A 53 -6.51 3.20 -7.19
N GLY A 54 -6.15 4.28 -6.47
CA GLY A 54 -5.61 4.22 -5.10
C GLY A 54 -6.24 5.23 -4.17
N GLY A 55 -5.89 5.14 -2.88
CA GLY A 55 -6.20 6.13 -1.87
C GLY A 55 -6.73 5.55 -0.56
N GLY A 56 -7.14 6.44 0.35
CA GLY A 56 -7.70 6.07 1.64
C GLY A 56 -7.40 7.10 2.74
N HIS A 57 -7.30 6.62 3.97
CA HIS A 57 -6.88 7.42 5.12
C HIS A 57 -5.40 7.15 5.45
N ASN A 58 -4.78 8.05 6.20
CA ASN A 58 -3.41 7.91 6.68
C ASN A 58 -3.07 6.54 7.29
N VAL A 59 -3.96 5.98 8.10
CA VAL A 59 -3.76 4.67 8.77
C VAL A 59 -4.17 3.48 7.90
N ALA A 60 -4.98 3.69 6.87
CA ALA A 60 -5.70 2.64 6.17
C ALA A 60 -6.03 3.05 4.74
N ALA A 61 -5.31 2.47 3.79
CA ALA A 61 -5.46 2.75 2.37
C ALA A 61 -5.41 1.46 1.53
N GLY A 62 -5.75 1.57 0.26
CA GLY A 62 -5.76 0.43 -0.65
C GLY A 62 -5.71 0.87 -2.10
N ALA A 63 -5.51 -0.10 -2.98
CA ALA A 63 -5.40 0.14 -4.42
C ALA A 63 -5.95 -1.02 -5.25
N LYS A 64 -6.30 -0.71 -6.50
CA LYS A 64 -6.49 -1.69 -7.57
C LYS A 64 -5.53 -1.33 -8.70
N ILE A 65 -4.65 -2.26 -9.07
CA ILE A 65 -3.59 -2.04 -10.06
C ILE A 65 -3.55 -3.19 -11.07
N PRO A 66 -3.04 -2.96 -12.30
CA PRO A 66 -2.69 -4.02 -13.23
C PRO A 66 -1.77 -5.06 -12.57
N GLN A 67 -2.02 -6.34 -12.81
CA GLN A 67 -1.27 -7.45 -12.21
C GLN A 67 0.22 -7.42 -12.60
N GLU A 68 0.53 -6.94 -13.80
CA GLU A 68 1.88 -6.73 -14.30
C GLU A 68 2.67 -5.69 -13.47
N ASN A 69 1.99 -4.68 -12.91
CA ASN A 69 2.59 -3.62 -12.11
C ASN A 69 2.70 -3.97 -10.61
N LYS A 70 2.31 -5.17 -10.21
CA LYS A 70 2.26 -5.59 -8.80
C LYS A 70 3.62 -5.48 -8.11
N GLU A 71 4.70 -5.94 -8.75
CA GLU A 71 6.05 -5.87 -8.15
C GLU A 71 6.54 -4.42 -8.02
N ASP A 72 6.29 -3.58 -9.04
CA ASP A 72 6.66 -2.16 -9.02
C ASP A 72 5.91 -1.40 -7.92
N PHE A 73 4.62 -1.71 -7.72
CA PHE A 73 3.84 -1.14 -6.62
C PHE A 73 4.43 -1.52 -5.25
N ILE A 74 4.83 -2.78 -5.05
CA ILE A 74 5.42 -3.24 -3.79
C ILE A 74 6.74 -2.51 -3.52
N GLN A 75 7.58 -2.35 -4.55
CA GLN A 75 8.86 -1.66 -4.41
C GLN A 75 8.68 -0.17 -4.10
N LYS A 76 7.80 0.53 -4.83
CA LYS A 76 7.50 1.94 -4.59
C LYS A 76 6.92 2.15 -3.19
N LEU A 77 5.93 1.35 -2.77
CA LEU A 77 5.36 1.51 -1.43
C LEU A 77 6.40 1.31 -0.34
N ASN A 78 7.28 0.30 -0.47
CA ASN A 78 8.37 0.10 0.49
C ASN A 78 9.33 1.30 0.52
N GLN A 79 9.65 1.89 -0.64
CA GLN A 79 10.52 3.05 -0.73
C GLN A 79 9.89 4.27 -0.03
N GLU A 80 8.68 4.66 -0.44
CA GLU A 80 7.98 5.84 0.12
C GLU A 80 7.77 5.72 1.64
N VAL A 81 7.37 4.54 2.13
CA VAL A 81 7.22 4.29 3.57
C VAL A 81 8.56 4.41 4.29
N SER A 82 9.65 3.92 3.71
CA SER A 82 10.98 4.03 4.31
C SER A 82 11.48 5.47 4.33
N GLU A 83 11.12 6.28 3.33
CA GLU A 83 11.49 7.70 3.25
C GLU A 83 10.70 8.55 4.26
N GLU A 84 9.39 8.29 4.47
CA GLU A 84 8.58 9.03 5.45
C GLU A 84 8.89 8.66 6.91
N LEU A 85 9.44 7.47 7.17
CA LEU A 85 9.77 7.00 8.52
C LEU A 85 11.26 7.18 8.91
N ALA A 86 12.09 7.72 8.00
CA ALA A 86 13.51 8.02 8.24
C ALA A 86 13.73 9.29 9.08
#